data_AF-A0A345GWF1-F1
#
_entry.id   AF-A0A345GWF1-F1
#
_cell.length_a   1.000
_cell.length_b   1.000
_cell.length_c   1.000
_cell.angle_alpha   90.00
_cell.angle_beta   90.00
_cell.angle_gamma   90.00
#
_symmetry.space_group_name_H-M   'P 1'
#
loop_
_entity.id
_entity.type
_entity.pdbx_description
1 polymer ?
#
loop_
_entity_poly.entity_id
_entity_poly.type
_entity_poly.pdbx_seq_one_letter_code
_entity_poly.pdbx_strand_id
1 'polypeptide(L)'
;MWKEYGEGYETCPSVKEFVDADLVSTYSLNDIEKYLLNSQELAATSSYPDAFTGEIMFGSDTYITDGVWLWLNNLPYYIKKYNVAIPKSFLEHIKNNNYIPVEEWTGDFQSLDFP
;
A
#
# COMPACT_ATOMS: atom_id res chain seq x y z
N MET A 1 7.77 -6.19 0.09
CA MET A 1 8.24 -7.16 1.11
C MET A 1 9.17 -6.45 2.08
N TRP A 2 9.19 -6.85 3.35
CA TRP A 2 9.86 -6.10 4.42
C TRP A 2 11.03 -6.89 5.02
N LYS A 3 12.07 -6.17 5.43
CA LYS A 3 13.20 -6.74 6.18
C LYS A 3 12.78 -7.50 7.43
N GLU A 4 11.69 -7.07 8.05
CA GLU A 4 11.14 -7.67 9.27
C GLU A 4 10.64 -9.12 9.09
N TYR A 5 10.54 -9.61 7.86
CA TYR A 5 10.20 -11.02 7.59
C TYR A 5 11.36 -12.00 7.81
N GLY A 6 12.55 -11.50 8.14
CA GLY A 6 13.67 -12.31 8.62
C GLY A 6 14.52 -12.87 7.48
N GLU A 7 14.93 -14.14 7.62
CA GLU A 7 15.88 -14.79 6.71
C GLU A 7 15.41 -14.74 5.25
N GLY A 8 16.26 -14.24 4.36
CA GLY A 8 15.96 -14.07 2.93
C GLY A 8 15.36 -12.71 2.56
N TYR A 9 15.08 -11.84 3.53
CA TYR A 9 14.54 -10.49 3.32
C TYR A 9 15.51 -9.38 3.79
N GLU A 10 16.75 -9.70 4.11
CA GLU A 10 17.71 -8.78 4.73
C GLU A 10 18.03 -7.56 3.85
N THR A 11 17.90 -7.71 2.53
CA THR A 11 18.09 -6.65 1.53
C THR A 11 16.82 -5.86 1.22
N CYS A 12 15.66 -6.29 1.71
CA CYS A 12 14.44 -5.52 1.59
C CYS A 12 14.51 -4.28 2.49
N PRO A 13 13.74 -3.22 2.17
CA PRO A 13 13.66 -2.07 3.04
C PRO A 13 12.92 -2.43 4.34
N SER A 14 13.17 -1.67 5.41
CA SER A 14 12.43 -1.82 6.66
C SER A 14 11.13 -1.02 6.59
N VAL A 15 10.01 -1.61 7.03
CA VAL A 15 8.74 -0.88 7.09
C VAL A 15 8.83 0.37 7.98
N LYS A 16 9.74 0.36 8.96
CA LYS A 16 9.95 1.45 9.93
C LYS A 16 10.58 2.67 9.30
N GLU A 17 11.27 2.53 8.17
CA GLU A 17 11.87 3.65 7.42
C GLU A 17 10.81 4.57 6.81
N PHE A 18 9.58 4.08 6.66
CA PHE A 18 8.46 4.80 6.07
C PHE A 18 7.50 5.37 7.12
N VAL A 19 7.80 5.24 8.41
CA VAL A 19 6.97 5.81 9.48
C VAL A 19 7.23 7.32 9.54
N ASP A 20 6.24 8.10 9.13
CA ASP A 20 6.29 9.57 9.12
C ASP A 20 4.91 10.12 9.50
N ALA A 21 4.70 10.31 10.80
CA ALA A 21 3.46 10.83 11.35
C ALA A 21 3.16 12.26 10.92
N ASP A 22 4.19 13.08 10.69
CA ASP A 22 4.01 14.46 10.26
C ASP A 22 3.46 14.49 8.82
N LEU A 23 4.01 13.68 7.93
CA LEU A 23 3.50 13.56 6.56
C LEU A 23 2.09 12.94 6.54
N VAL A 24 1.86 11.87 7.29
CA VAL A 24 0.53 11.23 7.38
C VAL A 24 -0.53 12.18 7.95
N SER A 25 -0.16 13.10 8.86
CA SER A 25 -1.09 14.12 9.38
C SER A 25 -1.61 15.08 8.30
N THR A 26 -0.93 15.17 7.15
CA THR A 26 -1.37 15.97 6.00
C THR A 26 -2.42 15.28 5.12
N TYR A 27 -2.70 14.00 5.39
CA TYR A 27 -3.60 13.19 4.58
C TYR A 27 -5.04 13.40 5.04
N SER A 28 -5.98 13.39 4.10
CA SER A 28 -7.36 13.03 4.44
C SER A 28 -7.44 11.51 4.53
N LEU A 29 -7.28 10.96 5.74
CA LEU A 29 -7.22 9.50 5.93
C LEU A 29 -8.45 8.78 5.36
N ASN A 30 -9.63 9.37 5.49
CA ASN A 30 -10.86 8.78 4.94
C ASN A 30 -10.82 8.71 3.41
N ASP A 31 -10.34 9.77 2.75
CA ASP A 31 -10.31 9.81 1.28
C ASP A 31 -9.22 8.88 0.73
N ILE A 32 -8.06 8.80 1.40
CA ILE A 32 -6.99 7.85 1.07
C ILE A 32 -7.47 6.41 1.28
N GLU A 33 -8.06 6.10 2.45
CA GLU A 33 -8.60 4.76 2.74
C GLU A 33 -9.65 4.36 1.70
N LYS A 34 -10.55 5.28 1.34
CA LYS A 34 -11.55 5.04 0.30
C LYS A 34 -10.91 4.80 -1.07
N TYR A 35 -9.92 5.60 -1.47
CA TYR A 35 -9.22 5.39 -2.74
C TYR A 35 -8.56 4.02 -2.82
N LEU A 36 -7.78 3.68 -1.80
CA LEU A 36 -6.99 2.45 -1.75
C LEU A 36 -7.87 1.19 -1.72
N LEU A 37 -9.00 1.22 -1.00
CA LEU A 37 -9.91 0.07 -0.87
C LEU A 37 -10.86 -0.11 -2.07
N ASN A 38 -11.12 0.94 -2.86
CA ASN A 38 -12.00 0.86 -4.03
C ASN A 38 -11.24 0.74 -5.35
N SER A 39 -9.91 0.61 -5.30
CA SER A 39 -9.08 0.34 -6.47
C SER A 39 -9.13 -1.14 -6.85
N GLN A 40 -8.66 -1.50 -8.05
CA GLN A 40 -8.86 -2.82 -8.61
C GLN A 40 -7.95 -3.87 -7.98
N GLU A 41 -8.54 -4.99 -7.54
CA GLU A 41 -7.80 -6.17 -7.12
C GLU A 41 -7.32 -6.98 -8.34
N LEU A 42 -6.03 -7.34 -8.36
CA LEU A 42 -5.40 -8.07 -9.45
C LEU A 42 -5.17 -9.53 -9.12
N ALA A 43 -4.66 -9.81 -7.91
CA ALA A 43 -4.29 -11.15 -7.49
C ALA A 43 -4.26 -11.25 -5.97
N ALA A 44 -4.76 -12.37 -5.43
CA ALA A 44 -4.70 -12.69 -4.02
C ALA A 44 -3.58 -13.70 -3.74
N THR A 45 -2.91 -13.54 -2.60
CA THR A 45 -1.87 -14.43 -2.08
C THR A 45 -2.17 -14.80 -0.62
N SER A 46 -1.43 -15.78 -0.09
CA SER A 46 -1.45 -16.09 1.33
C SER A 46 -1.07 -14.88 2.17
N SER A 47 -1.68 -14.72 3.35
CA SER A 47 -1.31 -13.67 4.29
C SER A 47 0.16 -13.72 4.68
N TYR A 48 0.77 -12.54 4.71
CA TYR A 48 2.04 -12.29 5.36
C TYR A 48 1.82 -11.87 6.83
N PRO A 49 2.84 -12.08 7.69
CA PRO A 49 2.84 -11.49 9.01
C PRO A 49 2.78 -9.96 8.96
N ASP A 50 2.21 -9.34 10.00
CA ASP A 50 2.34 -7.91 10.25
C ASP A 50 3.81 -7.57 10.45
N ALA A 51 4.34 -6.62 9.67
CA ALA A 51 5.77 -6.29 9.68
C ALA A 51 6.23 -5.60 10.98
N PHE A 52 5.33 -5.06 11.80
CA PHE A 52 5.68 -4.47 13.10
C PHE A 52 5.58 -5.48 14.24
N THR A 53 4.63 -6.41 14.21
CA THR A 53 4.37 -7.35 15.33
C THR A 53 4.83 -8.78 15.06
N GLY A 54 4.95 -9.18 13.80
CA GLY A 54 5.20 -10.57 13.39
C GLY A 54 3.97 -11.49 13.51
N GLU A 55 2.81 -10.95 13.90
CA GLU A 55 1.57 -11.73 14.02
C GLU A 55 0.94 -11.96 12.64
N ILE A 56 0.38 -13.14 12.42
CA ILE A 56 -0.32 -13.45 11.17
C ILE A 56 -1.58 -12.58 11.07
N MET A 57 -1.68 -11.81 9.99
CA MET A 57 -2.88 -11.03 9.68
C MET A 57 -3.97 -11.96 9.11
N PHE A 58 -5.20 -11.85 9.64
CA PHE A 58 -6.34 -12.60 9.13
C PHE A 58 -6.72 -12.12 7.72
N GLY A 59 -6.94 -13.06 6.79
CA GLY A 59 -7.41 -12.78 5.44
C GLY A 59 -6.48 -13.35 4.37
N SER A 60 -6.36 -12.61 3.27
CA SER A 60 -5.38 -12.81 2.21
C SER A 60 -4.79 -11.45 1.86
N ASP A 61 -3.50 -11.40 1.56
CA ASP A 61 -2.92 -10.20 0.99
C ASP A 61 -3.26 -10.16 -0.50
N THR A 62 -3.79 -9.04 -0.95
CA THR A 62 -4.21 -8.86 -2.35
C THR A 62 -3.43 -7.70 -2.95
N TYR A 63 -2.91 -7.92 -4.15
CA TYR A 63 -2.32 -6.85 -4.97
C TYR A 63 -3.43 -6.00 -5.57
N ILE A 64 -3.38 -4.71 -5.31
CA ILE A 64 -4.34 -3.70 -5.74
C ILE A 64 -3.63 -2.69 -6.63
N THR A 65 -4.30 -2.21 -7.68
CA THR A 65 -3.81 -1.13 -8.55
C THR A 65 -4.90 -0.11 -8.89
N ASP A 66 -4.48 1.14 -9.11
CA ASP A 66 -5.23 2.19 -9.80
C ASP A 66 -4.80 2.33 -11.27
N GLY A 67 -4.08 1.34 -11.81
CA GLY A 67 -3.54 1.35 -13.16
C GLY A 67 -2.24 2.13 -13.34
N VAL A 68 -1.75 2.80 -12.31
CA VAL A 68 -0.42 3.44 -12.28
C VAL A 68 0.44 2.85 -11.17
N TRP A 69 -0.10 2.77 -9.96
CA TRP A 69 0.58 2.27 -8.77
C TRP A 69 0.11 0.85 -8.42
N LEU A 70 0.98 0.06 -7.80
CA LEU A 70 0.66 -1.25 -7.24
C LEU A 70 0.90 -1.28 -5.73
N TRP A 71 -0.03 -1.78 -4.93
CA TRP A 71 0.14 -1.93 -3.48
C TRP A 71 -0.57 -3.17 -2.95
N LEU A 72 -0.37 -3.49 -1.68
CA LEU A 72 -1.12 -4.53 -0.99
C LEU A 72 -2.35 -3.94 -0.27
N ASN A 73 -3.44 -4.71 -0.22
CA ASN A 73 -4.68 -4.36 0.49
C ASN A 73 -4.50 -4.05 1.99
N ASN A 74 -3.36 -4.41 2.58
CA ASN A 74 -2.99 -4.06 3.96
C ASN A 74 -2.43 -2.63 4.11
N LEU A 75 -2.12 -1.91 3.04
CA LEU A 75 -1.55 -0.56 3.09
C LEU A 75 -2.40 0.45 3.91
N PRO A 76 -3.74 0.52 3.76
CA PRO A 76 -4.58 1.39 4.61
C PRO A 76 -4.41 1.11 6.11
N TYR A 77 -4.26 -0.16 6.48
CA TYR A 77 -4.01 -0.57 7.86
C TYR A 77 -2.66 -0.04 8.36
N TYR A 78 -1.60 -0.15 7.55
CA TYR A 78 -0.27 0.38 7.92
C TYR A 78 -0.24 1.90 8.05
N ILE A 79 -0.91 2.63 7.15
CA ILE A 79 -1.05 4.09 7.24
C ILE A 79 -1.74 4.47 8.56
N LYS A 80 -2.90 3.85 8.83
CA LYS A 80 -3.77 4.23 9.96
C LYS A 80 -3.23 3.80 11.32
N LYS A 81 -2.64 2.62 11.41
CA LYS A 81 -2.16 2.07 12.68
C LYS A 81 -0.74 2.51 13.03
N TYR A 82 0.14 2.59 12.03
CA TYR A 82 1.57 2.79 12.25
C TYR A 82 2.13 4.08 11.65
N ASN A 83 1.29 4.92 11.02
CA ASN A 83 1.72 6.14 10.32
C ASN A 83 2.77 5.86 9.23
N VAL A 84 2.65 4.71 8.56
CA VAL A 84 3.45 4.44 7.36
C VAL A 84 2.99 5.40 6.26
N ALA A 85 3.89 6.27 5.81
CA ALA A 85 3.63 7.23 4.76
C ALA A 85 3.78 6.59 3.38
N ILE A 86 2.86 6.95 2.48
CA ILE A 86 3.02 6.70 1.05
C ILE A 86 3.96 7.74 0.41
N PRO A 87 4.64 7.42 -0.71
CA PRO A 87 5.44 8.37 -1.46
C PRO A 87 4.65 9.64 -1.82
N LYS A 88 5.32 10.80 -1.80
CA LYS A 88 4.67 12.09 -2.14
C LYS A 88 4.08 12.11 -3.55
N SER A 89 4.78 11.49 -4.51
CA SER A 89 4.29 11.34 -5.88
C SER A 89 3.02 10.51 -5.96
N PHE A 90 2.90 9.45 -5.14
CA PHE A 90 1.68 8.66 -5.06
C PHE A 90 0.54 9.48 -4.44
N LEU A 91 0.80 10.22 -3.35
CA LEU A 91 -0.18 11.12 -2.76
C LEU A 91 -0.68 12.19 -3.76
N GLU A 92 0.23 12.79 -4.52
CA GLU A 92 -0.11 13.75 -5.57
C GLU A 92 -0.94 13.11 -6.68
N HIS A 93 -0.63 11.88 -7.08
CA HIS A 93 -1.43 11.11 -8.04
C HIS A 93 -2.87 10.91 -7.55
N ILE A 94 -3.05 10.42 -6.32
CA ILE A 94 -4.37 10.22 -5.72
C ILE A 94 -5.17 11.54 -5.69
N LYS A 95 -4.51 12.64 -5.29
CA LYS A 95 -5.10 13.97 -5.24
C LYS A 95 -5.53 14.47 -6.62
N ASN A 96 -4.68 14.30 -7.63
CA ASN A 96 -4.97 14.69 -9.00
C ASN A 96 -6.14 13.90 -9.62
N ASN A 97 -6.34 12.66 -9.16
CA ASN A 97 -7.50 11.84 -9.50
C ASN A 97 -8.74 12.12 -8.63
N ASN A 98 -8.73 13.19 -7.83
CA ASN A 98 -9.81 13.57 -6.91
C ASN A 98 -10.21 12.44 -5.94
N TYR A 99 -9.27 11.57 -5.55
CA TYR A 99 -9.55 10.40 -4.71
C TYR A 99 -10.59 9.44 -5.31
N ILE A 100 -10.70 9.41 -6.64
CA ILE A 100 -11.56 8.47 -7.37
C ILE A 100 -10.63 7.51 -8.15
N PRO A 101 -10.66 6.20 -7.84
CA PRO A 101 -9.92 5.20 -8.62
C PRO A 101 -10.38 5.23 -10.09
N VAL A 102 -9.47 4.96 -11.02
CA VAL A 102 -9.85 4.84 -12.44
C VAL A 102 -10.77 3.64 -12.68
N GLU A 103 -11.61 3.71 -13.71
CA GLU A 103 -12.40 2.56 -14.14
C GLU A 103 -11.48 1.49 -14.74
N GLU A 104 -11.56 0.29 -14.16
CA GLU A 104 -11.00 -1.01 -14.60
C GLU A 104 -9.72 -0.93 -15.45
N TRP A 105 -8.57 -1.19 -14.83
CA TRP A 105 -7.33 -1.38 -15.57
C TRP A 105 -7.40 -2.67 -16.39
N THR A 106 -7.07 -2.53 -17.67
CA THR A 106 -7.07 -3.59 -18.69
C THR A 106 -5.69 -3.75 -19.34
N GLY A 107 -4.65 -3.18 -18.72
CA GLY A 107 -3.28 -3.11 -19.25
C GLY A 107 -2.43 -4.37 -19.02
N ASP A 108 -1.14 -4.29 -19.36
CA ASP A 108 -0.14 -5.32 -19.10
C ASP A 108 0.55 -5.04 -17.75
N PHE A 109 0.69 -6.06 -16.89
CA PHE A 109 1.32 -5.92 -15.57
C PHE A 109 2.70 -5.26 -15.61
N GLN A 110 3.43 -5.39 -16.72
CA GLN A 110 4.74 -4.75 -16.92
C GLN A 110 4.69 -3.22 -17.01
N SER A 111 3.51 -2.60 -17.14
CA SER A 111 3.34 -1.15 -17.25
C SER A 111 3.05 -0.46 -15.93
N LEU A 112 3.00 -1.19 -14.81
CA LEU A 112 2.70 -0.63 -13.50
C LEU A 112 3.98 -0.20 -12.78
N ASP A 113 3.93 0.98 -12.14
CA ASP A 113 5.00 1.45 -11.26
C ASP A 113 4.82 0.82 -9.86
N PHE A 114 5.94 0.37 -9.29
CA PHE A 114 5.98 -0.16 -7.93
C PHE A 114 6.44 0.94 -6.97
N PRO A 115 5.76 1.14 -5.82
CA PRO A 115 6.20 2.06 -4.78
C PRO A 115 7.44 1.58 -4.02
#